data_AF-E3NWC8-F1
#
_entry.id   AF-E3NWC8-F1
#
_cell.length_a   1.000
_cell.length_b   1.000
_cell.length_c   1.000
_cell.angle_alpha   90.00
_cell.angle_beta   90.00
_cell.angle_gamma   90.00
#
_symmetry.space_group_name_H-M   'P 1'
#
loop_
_entity.id
_entity.type
_entity.pdbx_description
1 polymer ?
#
loop_
_entity_poly.entity_id
_entity_poly.type
_entity_poly.pdbx_seq_one_letter_code
_entity_poly.pdbx_strand_id
1 'polypeptide(L)'
;MISLTQQVNAVRLDTHKSDTFEQNDLVLDNSGAVLSGSRDALIRRLVPTRDFCPDESYIFSLLVNIRTFISPHELMQKIVQYCMFAQNADSHNFAKEGRGRMFAHILRLCSEWATNIPYDFKTEYMRTR
;
A
#
# COMPACT_ATOMS: atom_id res chain seq x y z
N MET A 1 -13.57 4.28 49.38
CA MET A 1 -12.29 4.41 48.65
C MET A 1 -12.32 3.34 47.57
N ILE A 2 -12.72 3.71 46.35
CA ILE A 2 -13.11 2.76 45.29
C ILE A 2 -11.84 2.19 44.66
N SER A 3 -11.75 0.85 44.63
CA SER A 3 -10.62 0.07 44.15
C SER A 3 -10.40 0.25 42.65
N LEU A 4 -9.20 0.66 42.25
CA LEU A 4 -8.75 0.91 40.86
C LEU A 4 -8.53 -0.38 40.02
N THR A 5 -9.29 -1.45 40.26
CA THR A 5 -9.06 -2.76 39.64
C THR A 5 -10.09 -3.17 38.59
N GLN A 6 -11.00 -2.28 38.18
CA GLN A 6 -12.14 -2.66 37.34
C GLN A 6 -12.24 -1.82 36.07
N GLN A 7 -11.26 -1.91 35.16
CA GLN A 7 -11.48 -1.56 33.75
C GLN A 7 -10.41 -2.03 32.75
N VAL A 8 -9.67 -3.10 33.04
CA VAL A 8 -9.08 -3.90 31.95
C VAL A 8 -10.14 -4.90 31.48
N ASN A 9 -11.17 -4.39 30.79
CA ASN A 9 -11.92 -5.22 29.86
C ASN A 9 -10.88 -5.72 28.86
N ALA A 10 -10.46 -6.97 29.01
CA ALA A 10 -9.68 -7.66 28.02
C ALA A 10 -10.43 -7.51 26.70
N VAL A 11 -9.89 -6.68 25.80
CA VAL A 11 -10.33 -6.66 24.41
C VAL A 11 -10.14 -8.09 23.96
N ARG A 12 -11.25 -8.83 23.86
CA ARG A 12 -11.26 -10.16 23.27
C ARG A 12 -10.88 -9.93 21.81
N LEU A 13 -9.60 -10.08 21.51
CA LEU A 13 -9.12 -10.21 20.16
C LEU A 13 -9.66 -11.56 19.71
N ASP A 14 -10.75 -11.55 18.96
CA ASP A 14 -11.22 -12.74 18.28
C ASP A 14 -10.14 -13.14 17.28
N THR A 15 -9.26 -14.06 17.71
CA THR A 15 -8.18 -14.64 16.90
C THR A 15 -8.72 -15.74 15.99
N HIS A 16 -10.02 -15.73 15.68
CA HIS A 16 -10.56 -16.60 14.66
C HIS A 16 -9.82 -16.29 13.36
N LYS A 17 -9.11 -17.27 12.83
CA LYS A 17 -8.54 -17.20 11.48
C LYS A 17 -9.73 -16.87 10.58
N SER A 18 -9.74 -15.66 10.02
CA SER A 18 -10.81 -15.27 9.12
C SER A 18 -10.67 -16.14 7.88
N ASP A 19 -11.72 -16.82 7.43
CA ASP A 19 -11.67 -17.61 6.20
C ASP A 19 -11.31 -16.73 4.97
N THR A 20 -11.44 -15.40 5.09
CA THR A 20 -10.96 -14.39 4.14
C THR A 20 -9.44 -14.17 4.12
N PHE A 21 -8.68 -14.65 5.12
CA PHE A 21 -7.21 -14.50 5.13
C PHE A 21 -6.56 -15.27 3.97
N GLU A 22 -7.21 -16.34 3.50
CA GLU A 22 -6.59 -17.27 2.54
C GLU A 22 -6.49 -16.75 1.10
N GLN A 23 -7.19 -15.66 0.73
CA GLN A 23 -7.22 -15.26 -0.68
C GLN A 23 -6.21 -14.16 -1.05
N ASN A 24 -5.73 -13.35 -0.11
CA ASN A 24 -4.73 -12.30 -0.38
C ASN A 24 -4.03 -11.72 0.88
N ASP A 25 -4.19 -12.32 2.07
CA ASP A 25 -3.77 -11.73 3.36
C ASP A 25 -4.32 -10.30 3.61
N LEU A 26 -5.52 -9.96 3.10
CA LEU A 26 -6.19 -8.67 3.34
C LEU A 26 -7.55 -8.90 3.99
N VAL A 27 -7.85 -8.11 5.01
CA VAL A 27 -9.17 -8.01 5.63
C VAL A 27 -9.79 -6.69 5.20
N LEU A 28 -10.96 -6.76 4.56
CA LEU A 28 -11.70 -5.61 4.06
C LEU A 28 -13.01 -5.45 4.85
N ASP A 29 -13.51 -4.22 4.92
CA ASP A 29 -14.87 -3.96 5.39
C ASP A 29 -15.92 -4.20 4.29
N ASN A 30 -17.20 -4.00 4.62
CA ASN A 30 -18.32 -4.16 3.69
C ASN A 30 -18.29 -3.17 2.50
N SER A 31 -17.51 -2.09 2.59
CA SER A 31 -17.32 -1.10 1.52
C SER A 31 -16.10 -1.39 0.64
N GLY A 32 -15.25 -2.36 1.03
CA GLY A 32 -14.00 -2.70 0.35
C GLY A 32 -12.79 -1.90 0.85
N ALA A 33 -12.92 -1.14 1.94
CA ALA A 33 -11.80 -0.46 2.58
C ALA A 33 -10.96 -1.46 3.39
N VAL A 34 -9.65 -1.23 3.44
CA VAL A 34 -8.72 -2.14 4.12
C VAL A 34 -8.77 -1.92 5.62
N LEU A 35 -9.13 -2.97 6.37
CA LEU A 35 -9.09 -2.99 7.84
C LEU A 35 -7.74 -3.48 8.35
N SER A 36 -7.19 -4.53 7.74
CA SER A 36 -5.88 -5.07 8.09
C SER A 36 -5.33 -5.94 6.96
N GLY A 37 -4.05 -6.33 7.08
CA GLY A 37 -3.45 -7.30 6.18
C GLY A 37 -1.98 -7.51 6.46
N SER A 38 -1.38 -8.48 5.76
CA SER A 38 0.06 -8.67 5.81
C SER A 38 0.78 -7.49 5.14
N ARG A 39 2.02 -7.23 5.57
CA ARG A 39 2.87 -6.18 4.98
C ARG A 39 2.89 -6.25 3.45
N ASP A 40 3.10 -7.45 2.92
CA ASP A 40 3.26 -7.66 1.49
C ASP A 40 1.94 -7.44 0.74
N ALA A 41 0.81 -7.74 1.36
CA ALA A 41 -0.50 -7.48 0.78
C ALA A 41 -0.87 -5.99 0.79
N LEU A 42 -0.53 -5.26 1.86
CA LEU A 42 -0.68 -3.81 1.93
C LEU A 42 0.18 -3.11 0.87
N ILE A 43 1.46 -3.52 0.75
CA ILE A 43 2.35 -3.00 -0.31
C ILE A 43 1.79 -3.34 -1.69
N ARG A 44 1.36 -4.58 -1.93
CA ARG A 44 0.79 -4.97 -3.24
C ARG A 44 -0.42 -4.11 -3.63
N ARG A 45 -1.29 -3.78 -2.68
CA ARG A 45 -2.45 -2.92 -2.92
C ARG A 45 -2.09 -1.44 -3.08
N LEU A 46 -0.94 -1.00 -2.57
CA LEU A 46 -0.43 0.34 -2.84
C LEU A 46 0.05 0.50 -4.29
N VAL A 47 0.60 -0.56 -4.88
CA VAL A 47 1.15 -0.48 -6.23
C VAL A 47 0.02 -0.41 -7.26
N PRO A 48 -0.09 0.66 -8.05
CA PRO A 48 -1.17 0.78 -9.02
C PRO A 48 -1.01 -0.19 -10.19
N THR A 49 -2.13 -0.63 -10.74
CA THR A 49 -2.18 -1.48 -11.93
C THR A 49 -2.91 -0.74 -13.06
N ARG A 50 -3.05 -1.39 -14.23
CA ARG A 50 -3.82 -0.84 -15.35
C ARG A 50 -5.27 -0.54 -14.95
N ASP A 51 -5.86 -1.43 -14.15
CA ASP A 51 -7.29 -1.47 -13.87
C ASP A 51 -7.63 -1.04 -12.44
N PHE A 52 -6.61 -0.72 -11.63
CA PHE A 52 -6.76 -0.31 -10.24
C PHE A 52 -5.79 0.80 -9.87
N CYS A 53 -6.30 1.84 -9.21
CA CYS A 53 -5.53 2.88 -8.54
C CYS A 53 -6.06 3.02 -7.11
N PRO A 54 -5.20 2.93 -6.08
CA PRO A 54 -5.65 3.19 -4.72
C PRO A 54 -6.12 4.64 -4.56
N ASP A 55 -7.07 4.86 -3.66
CA ASP A 55 -7.52 6.20 -3.30
C ASP A 55 -6.47 6.95 -2.47
N GLU A 56 -6.62 8.27 -2.42
CA GLU A 56 -5.69 9.17 -1.74
C GLU A 56 -5.58 8.87 -0.25
N SER A 57 -6.70 8.51 0.41
CA SER A 57 -6.71 8.19 1.83
C SER A 57 -5.87 6.95 2.12
N TYR A 58 -6.02 5.90 1.33
CA TYR A 58 -5.23 4.67 1.46
C TYR A 58 -3.74 4.93 1.20
N ILE A 59 -3.42 5.67 0.13
CA ILE A 59 -2.04 6.06 -0.20
C ILE A 59 -1.41 6.80 0.98
N PHE A 60 -2.08 7.84 1.49
CA PHE A 60 -1.58 8.64 2.60
C PHE A 60 -1.39 7.80 3.87
N SER A 61 -2.45 7.10 4.30
CA SER A 61 -2.42 6.29 5.53
C SER A 61 -1.31 5.26 5.48
N LEU A 62 -1.13 4.57 4.35
CA LEU A 62 -0.10 3.57 4.23
C LEU A 62 1.30 4.22 4.20
N LEU A 63 1.55 5.25 3.38
CA LEU A 63 2.87 5.90 3.28
C LEU A 63 3.35 6.54 4.59
N VAL A 64 2.45 7.05 5.43
CA VAL A 64 2.82 7.57 6.75
C VAL A 64 3.32 6.45 7.66
N ASN A 65 2.70 5.26 7.59
CA ASN A 65 3.02 4.12 8.45
C ASN A 65 4.09 3.18 7.87
N ILE A 66 4.33 3.22 6.55
CA ILE A 66 5.15 2.24 5.83
C ILE A 66 6.59 2.18 6.35
N ARG A 67 7.12 3.31 6.82
CA ARG A 67 8.48 3.43 7.37
C ARG A 67 8.76 2.52 8.56
N THR A 68 7.71 2.05 9.23
CA THR A 68 7.85 1.11 10.35
C THR A 68 8.27 -0.29 9.89
N PHE A 69 8.13 -0.63 8.61
CA PHE A 69 8.39 -1.97 8.09
C PHE A 69 9.04 -2.05 6.68
N ILE A 70 9.24 -0.92 5.98
CA ILE A 70 10.02 -0.82 4.74
C ILE A 70 10.59 0.61 4.58
N SER A 71 11.80 0.72 4.02
CA SER A 71 12.38 2.03 3.73
C SER A 71 11.76 2.69 2.49
N PRO A 72 11.69 4.04 2.40
CA PRO A 72 11.16 4.73 1.23
C PRO A 72 11.83 4.31 -0.09
N HIS A 73 13.15 4.15 -0.09
CA HIS A 73 13.86 3.80 -1.31
C HIS A 73 13.58 2.37 -1.78
N GLU A 74 13.47 1.42 -0.85
CA GLU A 74 13.11 0.04 -1.17
C GLU A 74 11.67 -0.03 -1.71
N LEU A 75 10.74 0.74 -1.13
CA LEU A 75 9.37 0.83 -1.64
C LEU A 75 9.34 1.37 -3.08
N MET A 76 10.08 2.45 -3.37
CA MET A 76 10.18 3.01 -4.72
C MET A 76 10.73 1.98 -5.71
N GLN A 77 11.77 1.24 -5.33
CA GLN A 77 12.31 0.17 -6.17
C GLN A 77 11.27 -0.91 -6.47
N LYS A 78 10.48 -1.34 -5.48
CA LYS A 78 9.40 -2.31 -5.68
C LYS A 78 8.32 -1.79 -6.64
N ILE A 79 7.94 -0.51 -6.52
CA ILE A 79 6.97 0.13 -7.43
C ILE A 79 7.51 0.14 -8.87
N VAL A 80 8.77 0.54 -9.07
CA VAL A 80 9.41 0.58 -10.40
C VAL A 80 9.55 -0.83 -10.98
N GLN A 81 10.02 -1.79 -10.19
CA GLN A 81 10.13 -3.19 -10.63
C GLN A 81 8.78 -3.74 -11.05
N TYR A 82 7.74 -3.51 -10.26
CA TYR A 82 6.38 -3.93 -10.61
C TYR A 82 5.91 -3.30 -11.92
N CYS A 83 6.15 -2.01 -12.11
CA CYS A 83 5.84 -1.32 -13.35
C CYS A 83 6.52 -1.99 -14.56
N MET A 84 7.79 -2.38 -14.44
CA MET A 84 8.52 -3.10 -15.48
C MET A 84 7.95 -4.50 -15.73
N PHE A 85 7.68 -5.27 -14.67
CA PHE A 85 7.14 -6.62 -14.78
C PHE A 85 5.72 -6.62 -15.37
N ALA A 86 4.85 -5.73 -14.90
CA ALA A 86 3.48 -5.60 -15.39
C ALA A 86 3.46 -5.25 -16.89
N GLN A 87 4.35 -4.37 -17.36
CA GLN A 87 4.48 -4.08 -18.79
C GLN A 87 4.89 -5.29 -19.62
N ASN A 88 5.78 -6.13 -19.08
CA ASN A 88 6.32 -7.28 -19.80
C ASN A 88 5.46 -8.55 -19.68
N ALA A 89 4.51 -8.60 -18.73
CA ALA A 89 3.75 -9.82 -18.41
C ALA A 89 2.50 -10.03 -19.28
N ASP A 90 1.96 -8.99 -19.91
CA ASP A 90 0.73 -9.10 -20.71
C ASP A 90 0.88 -8.36 -22.05
N SER A 91 0.63 -9.09 -23.15
CA SER A 91 0.57 -8.55 -24.50
C SER A 91 -0.41 -7.35 -24.64
N HIS A 92 -1.47 -7.29 -23.84
CA HIS A 92 -2.41 -6.15 -23.83
C HIS A 92 -1.84 -4.91 -23.14
N ASN A 93 -0.83 -5.06 -22.29
CA ASN A 93 -0.04 -3.93 -21.79
C ASN A 93 0.93 -3.39 -22.85
N PHE A 94 1.03 -4.01 -24.04
CA PHE A 94 1.69 -3.40 -25.21
C PHE A 94 0.75 -2.46 -25.99
N ALA A 95 -0.55 -2.42 -25.69
CA ALA A 95 -1.41 -1.38 -26.22
C ALA A 95 -1.03 -0.03 -25.59
N LYS A 96 -0.85 1.00 -26.42
CA LYS A 96 -0.43 2.36 -25.98
C LYS A 96 -1.31 2.91 -24.86
N GLU A 97 -2.61 2.60 -24.90
CA GLU A 97 -3.58 3.05 -23.89
C GLU A 97 -3.43 2.34 -22.54
N GLY A 98 -3.18 1.03 -22.55
CA GLY A 98 -2.97 0.24 -21.32
C GLY A 98 -1.74 0.72 -20.55
N ARG A 99 -0.64 1.00 -21.26
CA ARG A 99 0.55 1.64 -20.67
C ARG A 99 0.23 3.03 -20.11
N GLY A 100 -0.46 3.85 -20.91
CA GLY A 100 -0.79 5.22 -20.52
C GLY A 100 -1.53 5.29 -19.19
N ARG A 101 -2.56 4.44 -19.00
CA ARG A 101 -3.32 4.38 -17.73
C ARG A 101 -2.47 3.94 -16.55
N MET A 102 -1.69 2.88 -16.70
CA MET A 102 -0.83 2.40 -15.62
C MET A 102 0.22 3.46 -15.22
N PHE A 103 0.88 4.10 -16.19
CA PHE A 103 1.81 5.19 -15.91
C PHE A 103 1.12 6.39 -15.24
N ALA A 104 -0.09 6.75 -15.65
CA ALA A 104 -0.85 7.82 -15.00
C ALA A 104 -1.13 7.51 -13.53
N HIS A 105 -1.50 6.27 -13.20
CA HIS A 105 -1.72 5.86 -11.80
C HIS A 105 -0.42 5.88 -10.98
N ILE A 106 0.70 5.44 -11.55
CA ILE A 106 2.01 5.51 -10.87
C ILE A 106 2.42 6.97 -10.64
N LEU A 107 2.26 7.84 -11.63
CA LEU A 107 2.55 9.27 -11.48
C LEU A 107 1.67 9.89 -10.39
N ARG A 108 0.40 9.50 -10.31
CA ARG A 108 -0.49 9.93 -9.23
C ARG A 108 0.06 9.50 -7.87
N LEU A 109 0.41 8.22 -7.69
CA LEU A 109 1.01 7.73 -6.44
C LEU A 109 2.27 8.52 -6.08
N CYS A 110 3.19 8.73 -7.03
CA CYS A 110 4.41 9.50 -6.79
C CYS A 110 4.11 10.97 -6.43
N SER A 111 3.11 11.57 -7.07
CA SER A 111 2.67 12.94 -6.78
C SER A 111 2.12 13.06 -5.37
N GLU A 112 1.24 12.14 -4.95
CA GLU A 112 0.72 12.11 -3.58
C GLU A 112 1.84 11.93 -2.56
N TRP A 113 2.79 11.04 -2.84
CA TRP A 113 3.92 10.80 -1.96
C TRP A 113 4.81 12.04 -1.82
N ALA A 114 5.20 12.66 -2.94
CA ALA A 114 6.05 13.85 -2.93
C ALA A 114 5.37 15.06 -2.27
N THR A 115 4.05 15.19 -2.43
CA THR A 115 3.26 16.28 -1.85
C THR A 115 3.10 16.12 -0.35
N ASN A 116 2.68 14.92 0.11
CA ASN A 116 2.36 14.70 1.51
C ASN A 116 3.59 14.39 2.36
N ILE A 117 4.64 13.79 1.77
CA ILE A 117 5.83 13.36 2.51
C ILE A 117 7.14 13.65 1.75
N PRO A 118 7.44 14.93 1.46
CA PRO A 118 8.59 15.33 0.64
C PRO A 118 9.95 14.92 1.23
N TYR A 119 10.02 14.68 2.55
CA TYR A 119 11.26 14.33 3.22
C TYR A 119 11.81 12.96 2.82
N ASP A 120 10.96 12.03 2.36
CA ASP A 120 11.40 10.71 1.90
C ASP A 120 12.37 10.78 0.72
N PHE A 121 12.22 11.82 -0.11
CA PHE A 121 13.03 12.05 -1.31
C PHE A 121 14.31 12.85 -1.02
N LYS A 122 14.52 13.30 0.22
CA LYS A 122 15.76 14.01 0.60
C LYS A 122 16.93 13.07 0.86
N THR A 123 16.69 11.76 0.97
CA THR A 123 17.79 10.80 1.14
C THR A 123 18.69 10.79 -0.10
N GLU A 124 20.00 10.60 0.09
CA GLU A 124 20.97 10.57 -1.01
C GLU A 124 20.65 9.46 -2.01
N TYR A 125 20.18 8.31 -1.53
CA TYR A 125 19.76 7.18 -2.35
C TYR A 125 18.61 7.51 -3.31
N MET A 126 17.63 8.30 -2.87
CA MET A 126 16.50 8.73 -3.72
C MET A 126 16.88 9.85 -4.70
N ARG A 127 17.98 10.59 -4.44
CA ARG A 127 18.42 11.71 -5.28
C ARG A 127 19.40 11.32 -6.40
N THR A 128 20.03 10.15 -6.32
CA THR A 128 21.20 9.79 -7.15
C THR A 128 20.95 8.65 -8.14
N ARG A 129 19.70 8.19 -8.29
CA ARG A 129 19.30 7.10 -9.19
C ARG A 129 18.16 7.54 -10.10
#